data_AF-M3I1W3-F1
#
_entry.id   AF-M3I1W3-F1
#
_cell.length_a   1.000
_cell.length_b   1.000
_cell.length_c   1.000
_cell.angle_alpha   90.00
_cell.angle_beta   90.00
_cell.angle_gamma   90.00
#
_symmetry.space_group_name_H-M   'P 1'
#
loop_
_entity.id
_entity.type
_entity.pdbx_description
1 polymer ?
#
loop_
_entity_poly.entity_id
_entity_poly.type
_entity_poly.pdbx_seq_one_letter_code
_entity_poly.pdbx_strand_id
1 'polypeptide(L)'
;MKNLFLAAIAALAFYGCAGITSSANIAEHDVSNIDVPEDGWTRYLGTDGAVREVAFLTAFFSRDFRAQPEDGEATGFALTKKEGSRLPFRLGAVYKSGGSAFMLKDADTEAEFDLKDEASATQLRGARRIKFYEFSSNLTTVAVFEAPISVCEAFQKGGSVSVKSASSYYDTQNLEKRYFTAVITQAKISSKSGALLLKSQIKNFTNSDGLREVAEKTPKFEEKIQNELRRYRPRLSQICSLGEK
;
A
#
# COMPACT_ATOMS: atom_id res chain seq x y z
N MET A 1 -38.16 19.90 -4.32
CA MET A 1 -38.27 18.43 -4.20
C MET A 1 -37.09 17.79 -4.89
N LYS A 2 -36.33 16.98 -4.13
CA LYS A 2 -35.38 15.92 -4.53
C LYS A 2 -34.35 16.20 -5.63
N ASN A 3 -33.11 16.41 -5.15
CA ASN A 3 -31.88 15.85 -5.69
C ASN A 3 -32.10 14.44 -6.26
N LEU A 4 -31.54 14.15 -7.43
CA LEU A 4 -31.13 12.82 -7.88
C LEU A 4 -30.49 12.97 -9.28
N PHE A 5 -29.17 13.13 -9.34
CA PHE A 5 -28.42 12.52 -10.43
C PHE A 5 -27.20 11.83 -9.83
N LEU A 6 -27.27 10.50 -9.96
CA LEU A 6 -26.38 9.51 -9.38
C LEU A 6 -24.93 9.77 -9.77
N ALA A 7 -24.07 9.85 -8.75
CA ALA A 7 -22.65 9.62 -8.95
C ALA A 7 -22.47 8.13 -9.30
N ALA A 8 -22.10 7.85 -10.55
CA ALA A 8 -21.62 6.54 -10.96
C ALA A 8 -20.28 6.28 -10.26
N ILE A 9 -20.33 5.58 -9.12
CA ILE A 9 -19.14 5.09 -8.44
C ILE A 9 -18.61 3.93 -9.29
N ALA A 10 -17.48 4.17 -9.94
CA ALA A 10 -16.76 3.15 -10.69
C ALA A 10 -16.44 1.98 -9.74
N ALA A 11 -17.08 0.85 -9.95
CA ALA A 11 -16.68 -0.41 -9.36
C ALA A 11 -15.24 -0.70 -9.81
N LEU A 12 -14.32 -0.84 -8.86
CA LEU A 12 -13.01 -1.43 -9.14
C LEU A 12 -13.26 -2.88 -9.55
N ALA A 13 -13.40 -3.11 -10.86
CA ALA A 13 -13.39 -4.43 -11.43
C ALA A 13 -11.94 -4.93 -11.37
N PHE A 14 -11.58 -5.56 -10.26
CA PHE A 14 -10.44 -6.47 -10.22
C PHE A 14 -10.81 -7.68 -11.08
N TYR A 15 -10.58 -7.60 -12.39
CA TYR A 15 -10.67 -8.74 -13.28
C TYR A 15 -9.47 -9.65 -12.99
N GLY A 16 -9.73 -10.71 -12.24
CA GLY A 16 -8.75 -11.72 -11.85
C GLY A 16 -9.38 -12.73 -10.90
N CYS A 17 -10.36 -13.50 -11.36
CA CYS A 17 -10.90 -14.60 -10.58
C CYS A 17 -9.92 -15.78 -10.63
N ALA A 18 -9.02 -15.88 -9.64
CA ALA A 18 -8.32 -17.12 -9.35
C ALA A 18 -9.25 -18.01 -8.50
N GLY A 19 -9.68 -19.16 -9.04
CA GLY A 19 -10.48 -20.13 -8.30
C GLY A 19 -9.60 -20.87 -7.29
N ILE A 20 -9.93 -20.76 -6.00
CA ILE A 20 -9.27 -21.53 -4.93
C ILE A 20 -9.95 -22.90 -4.88
N THR A 21 -9.22 -23.97 -5.20
CA THR A 21 -9.70 -25.33 -4.89
C THR A 21 -9.48 -25.58 -3.39
N SER A 22 -10.58 -25.96 -2.72
CA SER A 22 -10.63 -26.15 -1.27
C SER A 22 -9.84 -27.39 -0.86
N SER A 23 -8.91 -27.23 0.09
CA SER A 23 -8.56 -28.31 1.01
C SER A 23 -8.40 -27.74 2.42
N ALA A 24 -9.27 -28.22 3.31
CA ALA A 24 -9.31 -27.88 4.71
C ALA A 24 -8.01 -28.31 5.43
N ASN A 25 -7.54 -27.39 6.28
CA ASN A 25 -6.47 -27.53 7.27
C ASN A 25 -5.03 -27.55 6.76
N ILE A 26 -4.23 -26.69 7.41
CA ILE A 26 -2.75 -26.69 7.59
C ILE A 26 -2.06 -25.46 6.96
N ALA A 27 -1.60 -24.58 7.85
CA ALA A 27 -0.57 -23.54 7.69
C ALA A 27 -0.77 -22.47 6.60
N GLU A 28 -0.88 -21.21 7.06
CA GLU A 28 -0.97 -19.95 6.33
C GLU A 28 0.11 -19.62 5.26
N HIS A 29 0.94 -20.56 4.79
CA HIS A 29 2.21 -20.23 4.12
C HIS A 29 2.48 -20.87 2.76
N ASP A 30 1.69 -21.83 2.28
CA ASP A 30 1.93 -22.38 0.93
C ASP A 30 1.05 -21.71 -0.13
N VAL A 31 1.51 -20.56 -0.62
CA VAL A 31 0.90 -19.85 -1.76
C VAL A 31 1.56 -20.22 -3.10
N SER A 32 2.48 -21.19 -3.10
CA SER A 32 3.24 -21.56 -4.30
C SER A 32 2.36 -22.18 -5.40
N ASN A 33 1.21 -22.74 -5.01
CA ASN A 33 0.24 -23.35 -5.91
C ASN A 33 -0.81 -22.35 -6.45
N ILE A 34 -0.77 -21.08 -6.03
CA ILE A 34 -1.69 -20.07 -6.54
C ILE A 34 -1.12 -19.50 -7.84
N ASP A 35 -1.72 -19.91 -8.95
CA ASP A 35 -1.38 -19.40 -10.28
C ASP A 35 -2.13 -18.08 -10.54
N VAL A 36 -1.41 -16.97 -10.51
CA VAL A 36 -1.91 -15.66 -10.91
C VAL A 36 -1.43 -15.38 -12.33
N PRO A 37 -2.33 -15.14 -13.29
CA PRO A 37 -1.97 -14.77 -14.66
C PRO A 37 -0.92 -13.65 -14.70
N GLU A 38 -0.02 -13.68 -15.68
CA GLU A 38 1.08 -12.70 -15.76
C GLU A 38 0.60 -11.23 -15.84
N ASP A 39 -0.57 -10.98 -16.42
CA ASP A 39 -1.23 -9.67 -16.46
C ASP A 39 -1.92 -9.27 -15.14
N GLY A 40 -2.06 -10.20 -14.20
CA GLY A 40 -2.56 -9.96 -12.83
C GLY A 40 -1.53 -9.36 -11.88
N TRP A 41 -0.27 -9.25 -12.29
CA TRP A 41 0.82 -8.71 -11.48
C TRP A 41 1.07 -7.23 -11.76
N THR A 42 1.09 -6.41 -10.70
CA THR A 42 1.47 -4.99 -10.76
C THR A 42 2.89 -4.80 -10.27
N ARG A 43 3.77 -4.20 -11.08
CA ARG A 43 5.15 -3.87 -10.68
C ARG A 43 5.19 -2.60 -9.85
N TYR A 44 5.99 -2.57 -8.78
CA TYR A 44 6.19 -1.39 -7.94
C TYR A 44 7.61 -1.33 -7.37
N LEU A 45 8.04 -0.14 -6.96
CA LEU A 45 9.31 0.08 -6.27
C LEU A 45 9.15 -0.02 -4.75
N GLY A 46 10.00 -0.82 -4.11
CA GLY A 46 10.12 -0.86 -2.65
C GLY A 46 11.00 0.26 -2.09
N THR A 47 10.93 0.47 -0.76
CA THR A 47 11.76 1.46 -0.05
C THR A 47 13.25 1.11 -0.03
N ASP A 48 13.61 -0.13 -0.34
CA ASP A 48 14.98 -0.61 -0.53
C ASP A 48 15.51 -0.39 -1.97
N GLY A 49 14.65 0.10 -2.88
CA GLY A 49 14.99 0.33 -4.28
C GLY A 49 14.87 -0.91 -5.17
N ALA A 50 14.41 -2.04 -4.65
CA ALA A 50 14.13 -3.23 -5.46
C ALA A 50 12.73 -3.16 -6.07
N VAL A 51 12.63 -3.53 -7.35
CA VAL A 51 11.36 -3.71 -8.05
C VAL A 51 10.75 -5.04 -7.64
N ARG A 52 9.47 -5.02 -7.33
CA ARG A 52 8.67 -6.17 -6.93
C ARG A 52 7.36 -6.18 -7.70
N GLU A 53 6.69 -7.30 -7.66
CA GLU A 53 5.36 -7.48 -8.22
C GLU A 53 4.38 -7.78 -7.09
N VAL A 54 3.16 -7.25 -7.20
CA VAL A 54 2.06 -7.51 -6.28
C VAL A 54 0.83 -7.97 -7.05
N ALA A 55 0.16 -8.96 -6.52
CA ALA A 55 -1.16 -9.41 -6.97
C ALA A 55 -2.10 -9.46 -5.76
N PHE A 56 -3.40 -9.25 -5.99
CA PHE A 56 -4.41 -9.27 -4.95
C PHE A 56 -5.31 -10.49 -5.14
N LEU A 57 -5.48 -11.25 -4.07
CA LEU A 57 -6.49 -12.28 -3.98
C LEU A 57 -7.56 -11.76 -3.04
N THR A 58 -8.64 -11.30 -3.63
CA THR A 58 -9.82 -10.93 -2.85
C THR A 58 -10.41 -12.20 -2.28
N ALA A 59 -10.51 -12.24 -0.96
CA ALA A 59 -11.17 -13.32 -0.31
C ALA A 59 -12.47 -12.76 0.25
N PHE A 60 -13.60 -13.16 -0.35
CA PHE A 60 -14.92 -12.89 0.20
C PHE A 60 -15.12 -13.72 1.47
N PHE A 61 -14.39 -13.39 2.54
CA PHE A 61 -14.50 -14.01 3.86
C PHE A 61 -15.36 -13.15 4.77
N SER A 62 -16.64 -13.01 4.46
CA SER A 62 -17.64 -12.67 5.46
C SER A 62 -18.85 -13.59 5.32
N ARG A 63 -19.26 -14.22 6.43
CA ARG A 63 -20.54 -14.94 6.54
C ARG A 63 -21.73 -14.02 6.26
N ASP A 64 -21.52 -12.70 6.33
CA ASP A 64 -22.48 -11.67 5.97
C ASP A 64 -22.01 -11.00 4.67
N PHE A 65 -22.61 -11.38 3.55
CA PHE A 65 -22.40 -10.78 2.23
C PHE A 65 -22.81 -9.29 2.24
N ARG A 66 -21.94 -8.41 2.73
CA ARG A 66 -22.05 -6.97 2.46
C ARG A 66 -21.41 -6.70 1.11
N ALA A 67 -22.12 -5.96 0.26
CA ALA A 67 -21.62 -5.57 -1.06
C ALA A 67 -20.35 -4.70 -0.99
N GLN A 68 -20.02 -4.12 0.17
CA GLN A 68 -18.82 -3.31 0.39
C GLN A 68 -18.29 -3.49 1.83
N PRO A 69 -17.00 -3.82 2.00
CA PRO A 69 -16.37 -3.84 3.33
C PRO A 69 -16.24 -2.42 3.91
N GLU A 70 -16.21 -2.33 5.24
CA GLU A 70 -15.95 -1.09 5.98
C GLU A 70 -14.44 -0.76 6.01
N ASP A 71 -14.09 0.49 6.31
CA ASP A 71 -12.68 0.89 6.41
C ASP A 71 -11.99 0.17 7.57
N GLY A 72 -10.86 -0.47 7.30
CA GLY A 72 -10.15 -1.32 8.26
C GLY A 72 -10.63 -2.77 8.30
N GLU A 73 -11.59 -3.19 7.47
CA GLU A 73 -11.91 -4.60 7.29
C GLU A 73 -10.98 -5.28 6.28
N ALA A 74 -10.56 -6.51 6.59
CA ALA A 74 -9.78 -7.34 5.68
C ALA A 74 -10.61 -7.72 4.45
N THR A 75 -10.09 -7.44 3.26
CA THR A 75 -10.75 -7.68 1.96
C THR A 75 -10.14 -8.84 1.18
N GLY A 76 -9.07 -9.43 1.70
CA GLY A 76 -8.29 -10.48 1.06
C GLY A 76 -6.84 -10.41 1.49
N PHE A 77 -5.95 -10.94 0.66
CA PHE A 77 -4.51 -10.87 0.88
C PHE A 77 -3.76 -10.54 -0.42
N ALA A 78 -2.59 -9.94 -0.26
CA ALA A 78 -1.69 -9.68 -1.35
C ALA A 78 -0.62 -10.78 -1.43
N LEU A 79 -0.25 -11.14 -2.65
CA LEU A 79 0.95 -11.90 -2.96
C LEU A 79 2.03 -10.95 -3.47
N THR A 80 3.29 -11.31 -3.27
CA THR A 80 4.40 -10.61 -3.89
C THR A 80 5.45 -11.58 -4.41
N LYS A 81 6.19 -11.15 -5.42
CA LYS A 81 7.39 -11.82 -5.93
C LYS A 81 8.44 -10.80 -6.32
N LYS A 82 9.71 -11.20 -6.33
CA LYS A 82 10.75 -10.41 -6.99
C LYS A 82 10.48 -10.42 -8.48
N GLU A 83 10.80 -9.32 -9.16
CA GLU A 83 10.69 -9.27 -10.62
C GLU A 83 11.39 -10.47 -11.28
N GLY A 84 10.69 -11.16 -12.16
CA GLY A 84 11.19 -12.35 -12.87
C GLY A 84 11.22 -13.64 -12.05
N SER A 85 10.85 -13.60 -10.76
CA SER A 85 10.65 -14.81 -9.96
C SER A 85 9.33 -15.48 -10.34
N ARG A 86 9.33 -16.82 -10.42
CA ARG A 86 8.10 -17.59 -10.66
C ARG A 86 7.30 -17.84 -9.40
N LEU A 87 7.97 -18.03 -8.27
CA LEU A 87 7.32 -18.40 -7.01
C LEU A 87 6.92 -17.14 -6.23
N PRO A 88 5.61 -16.93 -6.01
CA PRO A 88 5.14 -15.87 -5.13
C PRO A 88 5.22 -16.29 -3.66
N PHE A 89 5.19 -15.31 -2.77
CA PHE A 89 4.98 -15.50 -1.35
C PHE A 89 3.91 -14.54 -0.84
N ARG A 90 3.28 -14.87 0.29
CA ARG A 90 2.25 -14.04 0.88
C ARG A 90 2.87 -12.72 1.34
N LEU A 91 2.37 -11.61 0.79
CA LEU A 91 2.73 -10.29 1.28
C LEU A 91 1.99 -10.01 2.59
N GLY A 92 0.73 -10.41 2.74
CA GLY A 92 -0.08 -10.22 3.95
C GLY A 92 -1.55 -9.88 3.65
N ALA A 93 -2.41 -9.78 4.66
CA ALA A 93 -3.79 -9.36 4.50
C ALA A 93 -3.91 -7.88 4.15
N VAL A 94 -4.97 -7.57 3.40
CA VAL A 94 -5.21 -6.26 2.81
C VAL A 94 -6.49 -5.70 3.42
N TYR A 95 -6.44 -4.43 3.82
CA TYR A 95 -7.54 -3.72 4.47
C TYR A 95 -8.05 -2.60 3.56
N LYS A 96 -9.36 -2.35 3.56
CA LYS A 96 -9.93 -1.23 2.81
C LYS A 96 -9.69 0.11 3.51
N SER A 97 -9.44 1.16 2.74
CA SER A 97 -9.41 2.55 3.20
C SER A 97 -9.94 3.47 2.10
N GLY A 98 -11.23 3.77 2.10
CA GLY A 98 -11.87 4.58 1.06
C GLY A 98 -11.72 3.95 -0.33
N GLY A 99 -11.08 4.69 -1.25
CA GLY A 99 -10.79 4.23 -2.61
C GLY A 99 -9.46 3.48 -2.78
N SER A 100 -8.73 3.22 -1.69
CA SER A 100 -7.48 2.45 -1.70
C SER A 100 -7.56 1.25 -0.76
N ALA A 101 -6.58 0.37 -0.91
CA ALA A 101 -6.35 -0.77 -0.05
C ALA A 101 -4.98 -0.62 0.63
N PHE A 102 -4.81 -1.18 1.83
CA PHE A 102 -3.58 -1.00 2.59
C PHE A 102 -3.19 -2.20 3.42
N MET A 103 -1.92 -2.22 3.81
CA MET A 103 -1.35 -3.25 4.67
C MET A 103 -0.38 -2.62 5.66
N LEU A 104 -0.25 -3.25 6.82
CA LEU A 104 0.66 -2.84 7.88
C LEU A 104 1.53 -4.01 8.30
N LYS A 105 2.82 -3.74 8.46
CA LYS A 105 3.82 -4.69 8.93
C LYS A 105 4.77 -4.04 9.91
N ASP A 106 5.28 -4.84 10.82
CA ASP A 106 6.48 -4.50 11.57
C ASP A 106 7.67 -4.50 10.60
N ALA A 107 8.40 -3.39 10.52
CA ALA A 107 9.47 -3.24 9.54
C ALA A 107 10.78 -3.96 9.94
N ASP A 108 10.89 -4.40 11.19
CA ASP A 108 12.05 -5.12 11.70
C ASP A 108 11.91 -6.63 11.51
N THR A 109 10.70 -7.15 11.69
CA THR A 109 10.38 -8.59 11.60
C THR A 109 9.66 -8.98 10.31
N GLU A 110 9.14 -8.01 9.55
CA GLU A 110 8.24 -8.21 8.39
C GLU A 110 6.94 -8.97 8.73
N ALA A 111 6.65 -9.13 10.03
CA ALA A 111 5.40 -9.68 10.54
C ALA A 111 4.24 -8.73 10.22
N GLU A 112 3.09 -9.32 9.90
CA GLU A 112 1.87 -8.58 9.65
C GLU A 112 1.21 -8.14 10.96
N PHE A 113 0.65 -6.93 10.99
CA PHE A 113 -0.27 -6.53 12.05
C PHE A 113 -1.69 -6.94 11.69
N ASP A 114 -2.24 -7.96 12.36
CA ASP A 114 -3.67 -8.27 12.27
C ASP A 114 -4.47 -7.25 13.08
N LEU A 115 -5.20 -6.37 12.40
CA LEU A 115 -5.93 -5.27 13.04
C LEU A 115 -7.19 -5.71 13.79
N LYS A 116 -7.56 -7.00 13.70
CA LYS A 116 -8.64 -7.59 14.49
C LYS A 116 -8.15 -8.23 15.79
N ASP A 117 -6.84 -8.49 15.90
CA ASP A 117 -6.23 -9.12 17.06
C ASP A 117 -5.68 -8.06 18.04
N GLU A 118 -6.09 -8.15 19.31
CA GLU A 118 -5.71 -7.21 20.35
C GLU A 118 -4.20 -7.25 20.65
N ALA A 119 -3.59 -8.45 20.56
CA ALA A 119 -2.15 -8.60 20.75
C ALA A 119 -1.38 -7.90 19.60
N SER A 120 -1.80 -8.10 18.37
CA SER A 120 -1.27 -7.41 17.18
C SER A 120 -1.47 -5.89 17.24
N ALA A 121 -2.62 -5.40 17.72
CA ALA A 121 -2.86 -3.97 17.96
C ALA A 121 -1.92 -3.40 19.03
N THR A 122 -1.62 -4.17 20.07
CA THR A 122 -0.65 -3.81 21.11
C THR A 122 0.77 -3.74 20.56
N GLN A 123 1.15 -4.68 19.69
CA GLN A 123 2.43 -4.65 18.99
C GLN A 123 2.55 -3.41 18.09
N LEU A 124 1.49 -3.07 17.35
CA LEU A 124 1.45 -1.86 16.52
C LEU A 124 1.64 -0.58 17.36
N ARG A 125 1.01 -0.49 18.54
CA ARG A 125 1.18 0.64 19.49
C ARG A 125 2.64 0.79 19.94
N GLY A 126 3.34 -0.32 20.14
CA GLY A 126 4.74 -0.37 20.57
C GLY A 126 5.78 -0.26 19.44
N ALA A 127 5.36 -0.38 18.18
CA ALA A 127 6.26 -0.49 17.04
C ALA A 127 7.05 0.81 16.82
N ARG A 128 8.38 0.68 16.78
CA ARG A 128 9.31 1.78 16.46
C ARG A 128 9.49 1.98 14.97
N ARG A 129 9.21 0.94 14.17
CA ARG A 129 9.31 0.95 12.72
C ARG A 129 8.10 0.26 12.10
N ILE A 130 7.24 1.04 11.45
CA ILE A 130 6.00 0.56 10.83
C ILE A 130 6.18 0.63 9.32
N LYS A 131 6.09 -0.51 8.66
CA LYS A 131 6.05 -0.62 7.21
C LYS A 131 4.59 -0.61 6.76
N PHE A 132 4.32 0.22 5.79
CA PHE A 132 2.99 0.52 5.32
C PHE A 132 2.94 0.37 3.81
N TYR A 133 1.89 -0.27 3.31
CA TYR A 133 1.61 -0.40 1.89
C TYR A 133 0.28 0.28 1.58
N GLU A 134 0.22 1.04 0.49
CA GLU A 134 -1.01 1.53 -0.12
C GLU A 134 -1.09 1.06 -1.56
N PHE A 135 -2.27 0.62 -1.96
CA PHE A 135 -2.57 0.18 -3.30
C PHE A 135 -3.85 0.85 -3.79
N SER A 136 -3.77 1.50 -4.94
CA SER A 136 -4.93 2.03 -5.66
C SER A 136 -4.82 1.69 -7.14
N SER A 137 -5.81 2.11 -7.93
CA SER A 137 -5.81 1.88 -9.37
C SER A 137 -4.59 2.47 -10.08
N ASN A 138 -4.07 3.60 -9.63
CA ASN A 138 -3.00 4.37 -10.29
C ASN A 138 -1.76 4.62 -9.42
N LEU A 139 -1.70 4.05 -8.21
CA LEU A 139 -0.62 4.26 -7.26
C LEU A 139 -0.35 2.99 -6.44
N THR A 140 0.93 2.70 -6.25
CA THR A 140 1.39 1.81 -5.19
C THR A 140 2.43 2.54 -4.35
N THR A 141 2.16 2.71 -3.06
CA THR A 141 3.10 3.35 -2.13
C THR A 141 3.57 2.33 -1.11
N VAL A 142 4.88 2.26 -0.90
CA VAL A 142 5.49 1.59 0.25
C VAL A 142 6.16 2.64 1.09
N ALA A 143 5.85 2.70 2.38
CA ALA A 143 6.49 3.61 3.32
C ALA A 143 7.00 2.85 4.54
N VAL A 144 8.10 3.32 5.11
CA VAL A 144 8.57 2.92 6.44
C VAL A 144 8.59 4.17 7.31
N PHE A 145 7.76 4.16 8.35
CA PHE A 145 7.75 5.17 9.40
C PHE A 145 8.64 4.71 10.54
N GLU A 146 9.45 5.62 11.09
CA GLU A 146 10.45 5.29 12.11
C GLU A 146 10.56 6.39 13.16
N ALA A 147 10.66 6.00 14.43
CA ALA A 147 10.90 6.91 15.54
C ALA A 147 11.84 6.28 16.60
N PRO A 148 12.51 7.09 17.46
CA PRO A 148 13.34 6.57 18.55
C PRO A 148 12.57 5.80 19.63
N ILE A 149 11.30 6.18 19.84
CA ILE A 149 10.32 5.46 20.66
C ILE A 149 9.27 4.84 19.73
N SER A 150 8.08 4.47 20.22
CA SER A 150 7.05 4.01 19.28
C SER A 150 6.64 5.12 18.31
N VAL A 151 6.37 4.76 17.06
CA VAL A 151 5.98 5.70 16.01
C VAL A 151 4.73 6.49 16.43
N CYS A 152 3.74 5.79 16.98
CA CYS A 152 2.49 6.41 17.41
C CYS A 152 2.66 7.31 18.62
N GLU A 153 3.44 6.90 19.61
CA GLU A 153 3.73 7.74 20.77
C GLU A 153 4.49 9.01 20.36
N ALA A 154 5.52 8.86 19.52
CA ALA A 154 6.27 10.00 19.00
C ALA A 154 5.36 10.97 18.23
N PHE A 155 4.51 10.45 17.34
CA PHE A 155 3.59 11.27 16.55
C PHE A 155 2.54 11.99 17.40
N GLN A 156 1.90 11.30 18.34
CA GLN A 156 0.87 11.87 19.23
C GLN A 156 1.45 12.97 20.14
N LYS A 157 2.67 12.81 20.64
CA LYS A 157 3.38 13.84 21.43
C LYS A 157 3.83 15.05 20.59
N GLY A 158 3.68 14.99 19.26
CA GLY A 158 4.16 16.01 18.32
C GLY A 158 5.65 15.91 18.03
N GLY A 159 6.30 14.81 18.41
CA GLY A 159 7.66 14.47 18.03
C GLY A 159 7.79 14.20 16.53
N SER A 160 9.03 14.12 16.07
CA SER A 160 9.35 13.87 14.68
C SER A 160 9.42 12.37 14.40
N VAL A 161 8.62 11.92 13.42
CA VAL A 161 8.68 10.59 12.82
C VAL A 161 9.37 10.71 11.47
N SER A 162 10.43 9.94 11.25
CA SER A 162 11.05 9.82 9.93
C SER A 162 10.20 8.94 9.03
N VAL A 163 10.07 9.30 7.76
CA VAL A 163 9.46 8.43 6.75
C VAL A 163 10.41 8.28 5.56
N LYS A 164 10.55 7.05 5.09
CA LYS A 164 11.10 6.73 3.78
C LYS A 164 10.02 6.05 2.96
N SER A 165 9.68 6.60 1.80
CA SER A 165 8.69 6.00 0.89
C SER A 165 9.24 5.75 -0.50
N ALA A 166 8.54 4.88 -1.22
CA ALA A 166 8.61 4.73 -2.66
C ALA A 166 7.17 4.65 -3.19
N SER A 167 6.78 5.64 -3.99
CA SER A 167 5.45 5.78 -4.60
C SER A 167 5.55 5.56 -6.10
N SER A 168 4.97 4.46 -6.59
CA SER A 168 4.97 4.02 -7.99
C SER A 168 3.66 4.46 -8.66
N TYR A 169 3.74 5.31 -9.66
CA TYR A 169 2.61 5.88 -10.39
C TYR A 169 2.45 5.22 -11.75
N TYR A 170 1.22 4.82 -12.06
CA TYR A 170 0.87 4.18 -13.32
C TYR A 170 0.10 5.16 -14.21
N ASP A 171 0.41 5.16 -15.51
CA ASP A 171 -0.41 5.86 -16.49
C ASP A 171 -1.75 5.13 -16.66
N THR A 172 -2.85 5.87 -16.80
CA THR A 172 -4.18 5.30 -17.05
C THR A 172 -4.24 4.50 -18.35
N GLN A 173 -3.33 4.74 -19.30
CA GLN A 173 -3.21 3.97 -20.54
C GLN A 173 -2.38 2.69 -20.36
N ASN A 174 -1.67 2.53 -19.23
CA ASN A 174 -0.88 1.34 -18.94
C ASN A 174 -1.71 0.28 -18.23
N LEU A 175 -2.60 -0.37 -18.97
CA LEU A 175 -3.50 -1.41 -18.44
C LEU A 175 -2.75 -2.58 -17.80
N GLU A 176 -1.57 -2.94 -18.33
CA GLU A 176 -0.72 -4.00 -17.79
C GLU A 176 0.17 -3.55 -16.62
N LYS A 177 0.20 -2.25 -16.29
CA LYS A 177 1.04 -1.64 -15.23
C LYS A 177 2.51 -2.09 -15.22
N ARG A 178 3.05 -2.48 -16.38
CA ARG A 178 4.45 -2.94 -16.53
C ARG A 178 5.48 -1.83 -16.40
N TYR A 179 5.05 -0.59 -16.63
CA TYR A 179 5.89 0.61 -16.65
C TYR A 179 5.32 1.63 -15.68
N PHE A 180 6.21 2.29 -14.94
CA PHE A 180 5.80 3.25 -13.92
C PHE A 180 6.90 4.27 -13.67
N THR A 181 6.49 5.41 -13.13
CA THR A 181 7.43 6.35 -12.54
C THR A 181 7.33 6.23 -11.03
N ALA A 182 8.47 6.03 -10.37
CA ALA A 182 8.56 6.00 -8.94
C ALA A 182 9.13 7.31 -8.39
N VAL A 183 8.55 7.77 -7.28
CA VAL A 183 9.07 8.85 -6.45
C VAL A 183 9.51 8.25 -5.14
N ILE A 184 10.79 8.40 -4.81
CA ILE A 184 11.36 8.01 -3.53
C ILE A 184 11.44 9.26 -2.68
N THR A 185 10.80 9.24 -1.51
CA THR A 185 10.74 10.40 -0.62
C THR A 185 11.34 10.06 0.74
N GLN A 186 12.11 10.98 1.30
CA GLN A 186 12.51 10.99 2.70
C GLN A 186 12.00 12.26 3.34
N ALA A 187 11.27 12.14 4.44
CA ALA A 187 10.68 13.28 5.12
C ALA A 187 10.64 13.08 6.63
N LYS A 188 10.43 14.17 7.36
CA LYS A 188 10.07 14.17 8.78
C LYS A 188 8.62 14.58 8.93
N ILE A 189 7.85 13.86 9.71
CA ILE A 189 6.43 14.11 9.96
C ILE A 189 6.24 14.42 11.44
N SER A 190 5.37 15.38 11.75
CA SER A 190 4.88 15.65 13.11
C SER A 190 3.39 15.98 13.05
N SER A 191 2.66 15.62 14.10
CA SER A 191 1.26 16.00 14.26
C SER A 191 1.07 17.52 14.41
N LYS A 192 2.10 18.26 14.82
CA LYS A 192 2.03 19.73 15.01
C LYS A 192 2.47 20.50 13.77
N SER A 193 3.60 20.15 13.18
CA SER A 193 4.22 20.91 12.08
C SER A 193 4.00 20.32 10.69
N GLY A 194 3.30 19.18 10.56
CA GLY A 194 3.09 18.52 9.27
C GLY A 194 4.32 17.77 8.79
N ALA A 195 4.52 17.70 7.47
CA ALA A 195 5.62 16.97 6.85
C ALA A 195 6.67 17.91 6.25
N LEU A 196 7.94 17.66 6.56
CA LEU A 196 9.10 18.35 6.02
C LEU A 196 9.86 17.40 5.09
N LEU A 197 9.93 17.74 3.80
CA LEU A 197 10.73 17.02 2.82
C LEU A 197 12.22 17.19 3.12
N LEU A 198 12.95 16.07 3.19
CA LEU A 198 14.41 16.07 3.32
C LEU A 198 15.08 15.75 1.99
N LYS A 199 14.55 14.77 1.27
CA LYS A 199 15.10 14.31 -0.02
C LYS A 199 14.00 13.71 -0.86
N SER A 200 14.07 13.94 -2.16
CA SER A 200 13.27 13.21 -3.15
C SER A 200 14.14 12.74 -4.30
N GLN A 201 13.74 11.64 -4.94
CA GLN A 201 14.34 11.15 -6.18
C GLN A 201 13.27 10.55 -7.07
N ILE A 202 13.32 10.86 -8.35
CA ILE A 202 12.44 10.27 -9.36
C ILE A 202 13.21 9.17 -10.10
N LYS A 203 12.57 8.02 -10.30
CA LYS A 203 13.07 6.91 -11.12
C LYS A 203 12.01 6.52 -12.13
N ASN A 204 12.41 6.34 -13.39
CA ASN A 204 11.50 5.95 -14.46
C ASN A 204 11.80 4.51 -14.87
N PHE A 205 10.76 3.70 -14.92
CA PHE A 205 10.78 2.33 -15.37
C PHE A 205 9.93 2.26 -16.64
N THR A 206 10.45 2.81 -17.73
CA THR A 206 9.78 2.91 -19.04
C THR A 206 10.43 1.97 -20.06
N ASN A 207 9.81 1.81 -21.24
CA ASN A 207 10.51 1.33 -22.42
C ASN A 207 11.46 2.42 -22.97
N SER A 208 12.31 2.06 -23.93
CA SER A 208 13.39 2.89 -24.49
C SER A 208 12.93 4.24 -25.07
N ASP A 209 11.66 4.39 -25.45
CA ASP A 209 11.11 5.64 -26.00
C ASP A 209 10.65 6.65 -24.93
N GLY A 210 10.59 6.23 -23.65
CA GLY A 210 9.97 6.99 -22.55
C GLY A 210 10.78 8.18 -22.01
N LEU A 211 12.06 8.35 -22.38
CA LEU A 211 12.91 9.42 -21.81
C LEU A 211 12.44 10.83 -22.16
N ARG A 212 11.78 11.02 -23.31
CA ARG A 212 11.26 12.33 -23.76
C ARG A 212 9.95 12.70 -23.05
N GLU A 213 9.10 11.71 -22.80
CA GLU A 213 7.82 11.84 -22.08
C GLU A 213 8.04 12.13 -20.57
N VAL A 214 9.14 11.63 -20.01
CA VAL A 214 9.57 11.88 -18.62
C VAL A 214 9.88 13.35 -18.37
N ALA A 215 10.58 14.02 -19.30
CA ALA A 215 10.94 15.43 -19.15
C ALA A 215 9.69 16.34 -19.10
N GLU A 216 8.69 16.04 -19.93
CA GLU A 216 7.43 16.80 -19.98
C GLU A 216 6.55 16.57 -18.74
N LYS A 217 6.58 15.38 -18.14
CA LYS A 217 5.79 15.05 -16.94
C LYS A 217 6.45 15.53 -15.63
N THR A 218 7.69 16.03 -15.64
CA THR A 218 8.47 16.39 -14.44
C THR A 218 7.78 17.42 -13.50
N PRO A 219 7.15 18.50 -13.97
CA PRO A 219 6.41 19.43 -13.10
C PRO A 219 5.23 18.79 -12.36
N LYS A 220 4.60 17.75 -12.95
CA LYS A 220 3.53 16.98 -12.28
C LYS A 220 4.07 16.17 -11.10
N PHE A 221 5.38 15.94 -11.00
CA PHE A 221 5.98 15.17 -9.91
C PHE A 221 6.29 15.99 -8.66
N GLU A 222 6.58 17.28 -8.78
CA GLU A 222 6.67 18.16 -7.60
C GLU A 222 5.32 18.23 -6.87
N GLU A 223 4.24 18.39 -7.63
CA GLU A 223 2.88 18.34 -7.09
C GLU A 223 2.57 16.98 -6.44
N LYS A 224 2.96 15.87 -7.07
CA LYS A 224 2.82 14.52 -6.50
C LYS A 224 3.58 14.37 -5.18
N ILE A 225 4.81 14.90 -5.08
CA ILE A 225 5.59 14.90 -3.83
C ILE A 225 4.85 15.68 -2.74
N GLN A 226 4.36 16.88 -3.04
CA GLN A 226 3.61 17.68 -2.06
C GLN A 226 2.32 16.99 -1.62
N ASN A 227 1.60 16.37 -2.55
CA ASN A 227 0.40 15.59 -2.23
C ASN A 227 0.73 14.34 -1.39
N GLU A 228 1.84 13.66 -1.66
CA GLU A 228 2.33 12.56 -0.82
C GLU A 228 2.64 13.04 0.62
N LEU A 229 3.38 14.13 0.76
CA LEU A 229 3.73 14.72 2.05
C LEU A 229 2.50 15.11 2.87
N ARG A 230 1.49 15.70 2.23
CA ARG A 230 0.21 16.06 2.87
C ARG A 230 -0.56 14.83 3.38
N ARG A 231 -0.41 13.67 2.72
CA ARG A 231 -1.10 12.43 3.10
C ARG A 231 -0.46 11.69 4.28
N TYR A 232 0.82 11.91 4.56
CA TYR A 232 1.47 11.18 5.67
C TYR A 232 0.85 11.44 7.03
N ARG A 233 0.55 12.70 7.35
CA ARG A 233 -0.04 13.06 8.65
C ARG A 233 -1.40 12.36 8.88
N PRO A 234 -2.41 12.49 8.01
CA PRO A 234 -3.69 11.79 8.21
C PRO A 234 -3.50 10.27 8.17
N ARG A 235 -2.59 9.75 7.35
CA ARG A 235 -2.32 8.30 7.30
C ARG A 235 -1.74 7.77 8.60
N LEU A 236 -0.77 8.48 9.18
CA LEU A 236 -0.18 8.09 10.45
C LEU A 236 -1.19 8.21 11.60
N SER A 237 -2.07 9.22 11.55
CA SER A 237 -3.20 9.33 12.47
C SER A 237 -4.14 8.12 12.38
N GLN A 238 -4.50 7.71 11.16
CA GLN A 238 -5.33 6.52 10.91
C GLN A 238 -4.64 5.27 11.46
N ILE A 239 -3.36 5.04 11.10
CA ILE A 239 -2.58 3.89 11.58
C ILE A 239 -2.57 3.82 13.11
N CYS A 240 -2.31 4.93 13.78
CA CYS A 240 -2.23 4.95 15.23
C CYS A 240 -3.59 4.73 15.92
N SER A 241 -4.69 5.23 15.34
CA SER A 241 -6.03 4.93 15.85
C SER A 241 -6.42 3.45 15.73
N LEU A 242 -5.87 2.72 14.75
CA LEU A 242 -6.11 1.28 14.62
C LEU A 242 -5.47 0.49 15.78
N GLY A 243 -4.40 1.03 16.36
CA GLY A 243 -3.78 0.47 17.54
C GLY A 243 -4.58 0.72 18.83
N GLU A 244 -5.48 1.70 18.90
CA GLU A 244 -6.13 2.13 20.16
C GLU A 244 -7.31 1.25 20.63
N LYS A 245 -7.67 0.22 19.85
CA LYS A 245 -8.78 -0.70 20.18
C LYS A 245 -8.51 -1.57 21.40
#